data_AF-V6LZK8-F1
#
_entry.id   AF-V6LZK8-F1
#
_cell.length_a   1.000
_cell.length_b   1.000
_cell.length_c   1.000
_cell.angle_alpha   90.00
_cell.angle_beta   90.00
_cell.angle_gamma   90.00
#
_symmetry.space_group_name_H-M   'P 1'
#
loop_
_entity.id
_entity.type
_entity.pdbx_description
1 polymer ?
#
loop_
_entity_poly.entity_id
_entity_poly.type
_entity_poly.pdbx_seq_one_letter_code
_entity_poly.pdbx_strand_id
1 'polypeptide(L)'
;MKVFSCLKCSKPLFLESQVKEHTDLVKKFKSHQSCNVFLDKQSSWMDCEHKEGTIYCPQCTQKLGQFCWHGNTCSCGELVIPYIAFTPSKLLITTVQ
;
A
#
# COMPACT_ATOMS: atom_id res chain seq x y z
N MET A 1 11.39 -11.97 -7.86
CA MET A 1 10.15 -11.60 -7.11
C MET A 1 10.44 -10.36 -6.27
N LYS A 2 9.55 -9.35 -6.21
CA LYS A 2 9.76 -8.19 -5.32
C LYS A 2 9.17 -8.41 -3.92
N VAL A 3 9.90 -7.93 -2.91
CA VAL A 3 9.47 -7.88 -1.51
C VAL A 3 9.38 -6.42 -1.08
N PHE A 4 8.25 -6.05 -0.47
CA PHE A 4 8.02 -4.73 0.10
C PHE A 4 8.21 -4.81 1.60
N SER A 5 9.14 -4.00 2.10
CA SER A 5 9.55 -3.96 3.50
C SER A 5 9.37 -2.57 4.07
N CYS A 6 9.26 -2.46 5.39
CA CYS A 6 9.27 -1.16 6.06
C CYS A 6 10.63 -0.46 5.85
N LEU A 7 10.63 0.77 5.36
CA LEU A 7 11.87 1.51 5.10
C LEU A 7 12.70 1.78 6.38
N LYS A 8 12.05 1.98 7.54
CA LYS A 8 12.75 2.32 8.79
C LYS A 8 13.45 1.14 9.46
N CYS A 9 12.90 -0.08 9.35
CA CYS A 9 13.40 -1.24 10.10
C CYS A 9 13.62 -2.49 9.24
N SER A 10 13.40 -2.41 7.93
CA SER A 10 13.54 -3.51 6.96
C SER A 10 12.65 -4.73 7.22
N LYS A 11 11.67 -4.66 8.13
CA LYS A 11 10.67 -5.73 8.33
C LYS A 11 9.94 -6.02 7.02
N PRO A 12 9.94 -7.26 6.51
CA PRO A 12 9.13 -7.64 5.36
C PRO A 12 7.64 -7.50 5.67
N LEU A 13 6.88 -6.89 4.76
CA LEU A 13 5.46 -6.59 4.94
C LEU A 13 4.61 -7.41 3.96
N PHE A 14 4.90 -7.36 2.66
CA PHE A 14 4.13 -8.07 1.64
C PHE A 14 4.95 -8.32 0.38
N LEU A 15 4.45 -9.24 -0.45
CA LEU A 15 5.05 -9.61 -1.73
C LEU A 15 4.38 -8.89 -2.90
N GLU A 16 5.08 -8.84 -4.04
CA GLU A 16 4.53 -8.34 -5.31
C GLU A 16 3.20 -9.02 -5.70
N SER A 17 3.04 -10.31 -5.40
CA SER A 17 1.82 -11.06 -5.67
C SER A 17 0.59 -10.61 -4.86
N GLN A 18 0.77 -9.73 -3.87
CA GLN A 18 -0.32 -9.15 -3.08
C GLN A 18 -0.66 -7.73 -3.53
N VAL A 19 0.15 -7.13 -4.41
CA VAL A 19 -0.04 -5.77 -4.88
C VAL A 19 -1.10 -5.75 -5.97
N LYS A 20 -2.12 -4.93 -5.78
CA LYS A 20 -3.15 -4.64 -6.77
C LYS A 20 -2.57 -3.81 -7.90
N GLU A 21 -2.89 -4.17 -9.14
CA GLU A 21 -2.56 -3.31 -10.28
C GLU A 21 -3.32 -1.99 -10.20
N HIS A 22 -2.57 -0.90 -10.03
CA HIS A 22 -3.12 0.45 -9.90
C HIS A 22 -2.21 1.44 -10.62
N THR A 23 -2.24 1.40 -11.96
CA THR A 23 -1.47 2.32 -12.81
C THR A 23 -2.18 2.71 -14.10
N ASP A 24 -3.35 2.16 -14.40
CA ASP A 24 -3.98 2.33 -15.71
C ASP A 24 -4.44 3.77 -15.96
N LEU A 25 -4.87 4.48 -14.91
CA LEU A 25 -5.20 5.91 -15.02
C LEU A 25 -3.97 6.82 -14.98
N VAL A 26 -2.87 6.41 -14.33
CA VAL A 26 -1.57 7.15 -14.37
C VAL A 26 -0.96 7.08 -15.78
N LYS A 27 -1.20 5.99 -16.52
CA LYS A 27 -0.80 5.88 -17.93
C LYS A 27 -1.69 6.74 -18.85
N LYS A 28 -2.99 6.86 -18.55
CA LYS A 28 -3.96 7.61 -19.38
C LYS A 28 -3.95 9.11 -19.13
N PHE A 29 -3.79 9.54 -17.89
CA PHE A 29 -3.71 10.94 -17.50
C PHE A 29 -2.27 11.21 -17.09
N LYS A 30 -1.60 12.20 -17.71
CA LYS A 30 -0.25 12.67 -17.35
C LYS A 30 -0.19 13.33 -15.96
N SER A 31 -0.82 12.71 -14.97
CA SER A 31 -0.77 13.08 -13.57
C SER A 31 0.65 12.81 -13.09
N HIS A 32 1.37 13.88 -12.76
CA HIS A 32 2.69 13.82 -12.12
C HIS A 32 2.64 13.30 -10.67
N GLN A 33 1.48 12.88 -10.17
CA GLN A 33 1.32 12.45 -8.77
C GLN A 33 1.66 10.96 -8.62
N SER A 34 2.61 10.66 -7.74
CA SER A 34 2.95 9.30 -7.34
C SER A 34 1.79 8.67 -6.57
N CYS A 35 1.19 7.61 -7.11
CA CYS A 35 0.13 6.86 -6.43
C CYS A 35 0.66 6.05 -5.25
N ASN A 36 -0.24 5.71 -4.32
CA ASN A 36 0.07 4.74 -3.27
C ASN A 36 0.22 3.32 -3.87
N VAL A 37 0.84 2.43 -3.10
CA VAL A 37 0.86 0.99 -3.39
C VAL A 37 -0.38 0.38 -2.75
N PHE A 38 -1.19 -0.35 -3.52
CA PHE A 38 -2.46 -0.90 -3.03
C PHE A 38 -2.39 -2.42 -2.88
N LEU A 39 -3.08 -2.98 -1.88
CA LEU A 39 -3.27 -4.42 -1.74
C LEU A 39 -4.72 -4.80 -2.03
N ASP A 40 -4.93 -5.99 -2.63
CA ASP A 40 -6.28 -6.52 -2.89
C ASP A 40 -6.98 -7.01 -1.61
N LYS A 41 -6.20 -7.42 -0.60
CA LYS A 41 -6.70 -8.01 0.64
C LYS A 41 -5.83 -7.65 1.84
N GLN A 42 -6.40 -7.77 3.03
CA GLN A 42 -5.66 -7.63 4.29
C GLN A 42 -4.51 -8.63 4.33
N SER A 43 -3.33 -8.18 4.79
CA SER A 43 -2.27 -9.10 5.20
C SER A 43 -2.48 -9.50 6.66
N SER A 44 -2.12 -10.72 7.02
CA SER A 44 -2.36 -11.29 8.37
C SER A 44 -1.74 -10.50 9.52
N TRP A 45 -0.71 -9.70 9.26
CA TRP A 45 -0.05 -8.87 10.26
C TRP A 45 -0.72 -7.50 10.47
N MET A 46 -1.64 -7.11 9.59
CA MET A 46 -2.31 -5.82 9.65
C MET A 46 -3.45 -5.87 10.64
N ASP A 47 -3.52 -4.86 11.52
CA ASP A 47 -4.66 -4.63 12.39
C ASP A 47 -5.69 -3.75 11.68
N CYS A 48 -6.75 -4.37 11.15
CA CYS A 48 -7.79 -3.70 10.36
C CYS A 48 -9.21 -4.12 10.78
N GLU A 49 -9.45 -4.33 12.08
CA GLU A 49 -10.77 -4.71 12.61
C GLU A 49 -11.85 -3.62 12.45
N HIS A 50 -11.42 -2.36 12.33
CA HIS A 50 -12.31 -1.21 12.12
C HIS A 50 -12.71 -1.06 10.65
N LYS A 51 -13.66 -0.16 10.35
CA LYS A 51 -14.10 0.14 8.98
C LYS A 51 -13.04 0.91 8.16
N GLU A 52 -12.24 1.71 8.84
CA GLU A 52 -11.15 2.52 8.29
C GLU A 52 -10.12 2.80 9.38
N GLY A 53 -8.89 3.14 9.02
CA GLY A 53 -7.84 3.39 9.99
C GLY A 53 -6.44 3.57 9.38
N THR A 54 -5.44 3.65 10.27
CA THR A 54 -4.03 3.81 9.88
C THR A 54 -3.29 2.48 9.95
N ILE A 55 -2.43 2.21 8.97
CA ILE A 55 -1.57 1.02 8.95
C ILE A 55 -0.22 1.39 9.57
N TYR A 56 0.16 0.67 10.62
CA TYR A 56 1.45 0.84 11.28
C TYR A 56 2.36 -0.37 11.04
N CYS A 57 3.67 -0.14 10.99
CA CYS A 57 4.63 -1.23 10.95
C CYS A 57 4.54 -2.04 12.26
N PRO A 58 4.39 -3.38 12.19
CA PRO A 58 4.23 -4.21 13.38
C PRO A 58 5.51 -4.30 14.24
N GLN A 59 6.66 -3.89 13.69
CA GLN A 59 7.94 -3.93 14.40
C GLN A 59 8.35 -2.57 14.99
N CYS A 60 8.20 -1.47 14.24
CA CYS A 60 8.78 -0.17 14.63
C CYS A 60 7.76 0.97 14.74
N THR A 61 6.46 0.62 14.68
CA THR A 61 5.28 1.51 14.82
C THR A 61 5.25 2.71 13.87
N GLN A 62 6.11 2.72 12.84
CA GLN A 62 6.07 3.74 11.79
C GLN A 62 4.72 3.67 11.05
N LYS A 63 4.09 4.83 10.81
CA LYS A 63 2.94 4.93 9.90
C LYS A 63 3.37 4.56 8.48
N LEU A 64 2.75 3.52 7.93
CA LEU A 64 3.03 2.99 6.59
C LEU A 64 1.96 3.39 5.56
N GLY A 65 0.74 3.66 6.01
CA GLY A 65 -0.38 3.85 5.13
C GLY A 65 -1.71 4.00 5.86
N GLN A 66 -2.79 3.73 5.16
CA GLN A 66 -4.16 3.78 5.68
C GLN A 66 -5.04 2.75 4.97
N PHE A 67 -6.13 2.36 5.63
CA PHE A 67 -7.14 1.50 5.05
C PHE A 67 -8.54 2.11 5.15
N CYS A 68 -9.41 1.83 4.18
CA CYS A 68 -10.85 2.06 4.23
C CYS A 68 -11.57 0.94 3.45
N TRP A 69 -12.35 0.13 4.15
CA TRP A 69 -13.02 -1.04 3.58
C TRP A 69 -14.10 -0.67 2.57
N HIS A 70 -14.73 0.50 2.74
CA HIS A 70 -15.76 1.02 1.83
C HIS A 70 -15.17 1.78 0.64
N GLY A 71 -13.84 1.87 0.57
CA GLY A 71 -13.12 2.55 -0.50
C GLY A 71 -12.77 4.00 -0.20
N ASN A 72 -11.83 4.54 -0.98
CA ASN A 72 -11.46 5.94 -0.98
C ASN A 72 -10.81 6.29 -2.34
N THR A 73 -10.67 7.58 -2.62
CA THR A 73 -10.11 8.07 -3.88
C THR A 73 -8.60 8.19 -3.78
N CYS A 74 -7.88 7.60 -4.74
CA CYS A 74 -6.44 7.81 -4.89
C CYS A 74 -6.17 9.25 -5.34
N SER A 75 -4.97 9.76 -5.08
CA SER A 75 -4.55 11.09 -5.52
C SER A 75 -4.59 11.26 -7.05
N CYS A 76 -4.54 10.17 -7.82
CA CYS A 76 -4.76 10.18 -9.27
C CYS A 76 -6.24 10.31 -9.70
N GLY A 77 -7.18 10.29 -8.75
CA GLY A 77 -8.62 10.39 -9.00
C GLY A 77 -9.36 9.05 -9.12
N GLU A 78 -8.65 7.91 -9.16
CA GLU A 78 -9.30 6.59 -9.20
C GLU A 78 -9.95 6.24 -7.86
N LEU A 79 -11.17 5.71 -7.91
CA LEU A 79 -11.80 5.09 -6.74
C LEU A 79 -11.22 3.68 -6.53
N VAL A 80 -10.62 3.43 -5.37
CA VAL A 80 -10.04 2.12 -5.03
C VAL A 80 -10.84 1.48 -3.90
N ILE A 81 -11.31 0.25 -4.13
CA ILE A 81 -12.06 -0.56 -3.16
C ILE A 81 -11.52 -2.01 -3.14
N PRO A 82 -11.21 -2.59 -1.96
CA PRO A 82 -11.01 -1.87 -0.71
C PRO A 82 -9.81 -0.92 -0.84
N TYR A 83 -9.82 0.20 -0.10
CA TYR A 83 -8.69 1.13 -0.12
C TYR A 83 -7.67 0.66 0.90
N ILE A 84 -6.73 -0.20 0.53
CA ILE A 84 -5.62 -0.62 1.41
C ILE A 84 -4.34 -0.04 0.83
N ALA A 85 -3.95 1.14 1.30
CA ALA A 85 -2.95 1.97 0.64
C ALA A 85 -1.69 2.16 1.49
N PHE A 86 -0.54 1.86 0.90
CA PHE A 86 0.78 2.08 1.47
C PHE A 86 1.48 3.25 0.79
N THR A 87 2.08 4.12 1.60
CA THR A 87 2.82 5.28 1.11
C THR A 87 4.19 4.83 0.55
N PRO A 88 4.50 5.09 -0.74
CA PRO A 88 5.71 4.57 -1.38
C PRO A 88 7.01 4.98 -0.67
N SER A 89 7.09 6.22 -0.17
CA SER A 89 8.27 6.73 0.55
C SER A 89 8.51 6.07 1.92
N LYS A 90 7.62 5.17 2.37
CA LYS A 90 7.76 4.40 3.61
C LYS A 90 8.12 2.93 3.35
N LEU A 91 8.28 2.54 2.08
CA LEU A 91 8.59 1.19 1.67
C LEU A 91 10.00 1.09 1.10
N LEU A 92 10.70 0.03 1.50
CA LEU A 92 11.90 -0.47 0.84
C LEU A 92 11.50 -1.61 -0.09
N ILE A 93 11.90 -1.53 -1.36
CA ILE A 93 11.63 -2.56 -2.37
C ILE A 93 12.93 -3.30 -2.66
N THR A 94 12.93 -4.61 -2.45
CA THR A 94 14.06 -5.48 -2.80
C THR A 94 13.64 -6.54 -3.80
N THR A 95 14.55 -6.89 -4.71
CA THR A 95 14.36 -8.00 -5.65
C THR A 95 15.11 -9.20 -5.11
N VAL A 96 14.39 -10.29 -4.87
CA VAL A 96 14.99 -11.61 -4.62
C VAL A 96 15.02 -12.39 -5.94
N GLN A 97 16.21 -12.92 -6.25
CA GLN A 97 16.48 -13.82 -7.38
C GLN A 97 15.93 -15.21 -7.08
#